data_AF-A0AAU9CFZ8-F1
#
_entry.id   AF-A0AAU9CFZ8-F1
#
_cell.length_a   1.000
_cell.length_b   1.000
_cell.length_c   1.000
_cell.angle_alpha   90.00
_cell.angle_beta   90.00
_cell.angle_gamma   90.00
#
_symmetry.space_group_name_H-M   'P 1'
#
loop_
_entity.id
_entity.type
_entity.pdbx_description
1 polymer ?
#
loop_
_entity_poly.entity_id
_entity_poly.type
_entity_poly.pdbx_seq_one_letter_code
_entity_poly.pdbx_strand_id
1 'polypeptide(L)'
;MSSSVLDLYDRLRTAPNDEARARIIAEAFEALEERYPHLGDMATRTDLGKTELRLVKEIEQVRLETETIRSELKETELRLIKEIEQVRTETETVRSELKETELRLIKEIEQVRAETEAVRSELKETELRLIKEIEQVRAETEAVRSELKETELRLIKEIEQVRAELKVDIANSHTAWLKWSFLFWLSQFGAIVLLLWRIWPR
;
A
#
# COMPACT_ATOMS: atom_id res chain seq x y z
N MET A 1 -107.56 -4.15 -4.54
CA MET A 1 -107.00 -5.08 -3.53
C MET A 1 -107.93 -5.33 -2.34
N SER A 2 -108.99 -4.54 -2.09
CA SER A 2 -109.89 -4.73 -0.94
C SER A 2 -110.78 -5.98 -1.00
N SER A 3 -111.25 -6.39 -2.19
CA SER A 3 -112.21 -7.52 -2.31
C SER A 3 -111.64 -8.89 -1.94
N SER A 4 -110.36 -9.17 -2.22
CA SER A 4 -109.74 -10.49 -1.99
C SER A 4 -109.32 -10.69 -0.53
N VAL A 5 -108.95 -9.62 0.17
CA VAL A 5 -108.62 -9.67 1.61
C VAL A 5 -109.88 -9.86 2.46
N LEU A 6 -110.98 -9.22 2.07
CA LEU A 6 -112.28 -9.39 2.71
C LEU A 6 -112.84 -10.81 2.51
N ASP A 7 -112.70 -11.38 1.30
CA ASP A 7 -113.08 -12.77 1.01
C ASP A 7 -112.29 -13.79 1.85
N LEU A 8 -110.97 -13.62 1.96
CA LEU A 8 -110.14 -14.46 2.83
C LEU A 8 -110.55 -14.35 4.31
N TYR A 9 -110.85 -13.14 4.78
CA TYR A 9 -111.30 -12.90 6.14
C TYR A 9 -112.63 -13.62 6.44
N ASP A 10 -113.61 -13.52 5.53
CA ASP A 10 -114.90 -14.18 5.70
C ASP A 10 -114.75 -15.70 5.68
N ARG A 11 -113.94 -16.25 4.75
CA ARG A 11 -113.63 -17.70 4.68
C ARG A 11 -112.96 -18.21 5.95
N LEU A 12 -112.05 -17.45 6.56
CA LEU A 12 -111.40 -17.82 7.83
C LEU A 12 -112.35 -17.74 9.02
N ARG A 13 -113.27 -16.76 9.03
CA ARG A 13 -114.25 -16.56 10.09
C ARG A 13 -115.33 -17.64 10.12
N THR A 14 -115.73 -18.14 8.95
CA THR A 14 -116.77 -19.17 8.82
C THR A 14 -116.23 -20.60 8.81
N ALA A 15 -114.92 -20.79 8.94
CA ALA A 15 -114.30 -22.11 8.91
C ALA A 15 -114.74 -22.96 10.12
N PRO A 16 -115.14 -24.24 9.90
CA PRO A 16 -115.78 -25.07 10.92
C PRO A 16 -114.82 -25.60 11.99
N ASN A 17 -113.52 -25.73 11.70
CA ASN A 17 -112.50 -26.23 12.63
C ASN A 17 -111.10 -25.67 12.30
N ASP A 18 -110.13 -25.91 13.19
CA ASP A 18 -108.74 -25.43 13.03
C ASP A 18 -108.05 -26.00 11.79
N GLU A 19 -108.39 -27.22 11.40
CA GLU A 19 -107.82 -27.89 10.23
C GLU A 19 -108.30 -27.23 8.92
N ALA A 20 -109.59 -26.89 8.81
CA ALA A 20 -110.12 -26.13 7.69
C ALA A 20 -109.55 -24.70 7.65
N ARG A 21 -109.35 -24.05 8.81
CA ARG A 21 -108.64 -22.77 8.89
C ARG A 21 -107.20 -22.90 8.36
N ALA A 22 -106.44 -23.88 8.83
CA ALA A 22 -105.07 -24.11 8.40
C ALA A 22 -104.96 -24.34 6.89
N ARG A 23 -105.93 -25.07 6.29
CA ARG A 23 -105.99 -25.31 4.85
C ARG A 23 -106.28 -24.05 4.04
N ILE A 24 -107.23 -23.23 4.48
CA ILE A 24 -107.53 -21.93 3.85
C ILE A 24 -106.30 -21.00 3.93
N ILE A 25 -105.59 -21.02 5.05
CA ILE A 25 -104.33 -20.27 5.21
C ILE A 25 -103.27 -20.77 4.22
N ALA A 26 -103.09 -22.09 4.09
CA ALA A 26 -102.13 -22.68 3.15
C ALA A 26 -102.45 -22.33 1.68
N GLU A 27 -103.72 -22.45 1.26
CA GLU A 27 -104.17 -22.05 -0.09
C GLU A 27 -103.91 -20.55 -0.36
N ALA A 28 -104.11 -19.70 0.63
CA ALA A 28 -103.85 -18.27 0.52
C ALA A 28 -102.35 -17.95 0.40
N PHE A 29 -101.49 -18.70 1.09
CA PHE A 29 -100.03 -18.58 0.95
C PHE A 29 -99.53 -19.11 -0.39
N GLU A 30 -100.06 -20.23 -0.89
CA GLU A 30 -99.72 -20.80 -2.20
C GLU A 30 -100.08 -19.84 -3.35
N ALA A 31 -101.29 -19.25 -3.31
CA ALA A 31 -101.71 -18.23 -4.27
C ALA A 31 -100.89 -16.93 -4.18
N LEU A 32 -100.34 -16.60 -3.01
CA LEU A 32 -99.45 -15.45 -2.83
C LEU A 32 -98.07 -15.71 -3.46
N GLU A 33 -97.54 -16.93 -3.29
CA GLU A 33 -96.25 -17.36 -3.81
C GLU A 33 -96.27 -17.46 -5.35
N GLU A 34 -97.34 -18.00 -5.94
CA GLU A 34 -97.54 -18.03 -7.40
C GLU A 34 -97.65 -16.62 -8.01
N ARG A 35 -98.27 -15.69 -7.28
CA ARG A 35 -98.46 -14.30 -7.73
C ARG A 35 -97.19 -13.46 -7.61
N TYR A 36 -96.29 -13.79 -6.69
CA TYR A 36 -95.00 -13.13 -6.52
C TYR A 36 -93.86 -14.15 -6.41
N PRO A 37 -93.45 -14.79 -7.53
CA PRO A 37 -92.44 -15.86 -7.52
C PRO A 37 -91.08 -15.44 -6.96
N HIS A 38 -90.76 -14.14 -7.04
CA HIS A 38 -89.49 -13.56 -6.59
C HIS A 38 -89.53 -13.04 -5.15
N LEU A 39 -90.64 -13.22 -4.41
CA LEU A 39 -90.80 -12.64 -3.07
C LEU A 39 -89.72 -13.16 -2.10
N GLY A 40 -89.29 -14.40 -2.28
CA GLY A 40 -88.20 -15.03 -1.50
C GLY A 40 -86.78 -14.55 -1.87
N ASP A 41 -86.60 -14.00 -3.08
CA ASP A 41 -85.30 -13.47 -3.56
C ASP A 41 -85.09 -12.00 -3.16
N MET A 42 -86.11 -11.35 -2.59
CA MET A 42 -86.02 -9.95 -2.19
C MET A 42 -85.25 -9.79 -0.88
N ALA A 43 -84.20 -8.97 -0.92
CA ALA A 43 -83.47 -8.59 0.29
C ALA A 43 -84.41 -7.88 1.27
N THR A 44 -84.46 -8.37 2.50
CA THR A 44 -85.25 -7.73 3.56
C THR A 44 -84.46 -6.57 4.18
N ARG A 45 -85.15 -5.70 4.93
CA ARG A 45 -84.50 -4.67 5.75
C ARG A 45 -83.48 -5.27 6.72
N THR A 46 -83.75 -6.47 7.22
CA THR A 46 -82.84 -7.21 8.10
C THR A 46 -81.58 -7.65 7.37
N ASP A 47 -81.70 -8.10 6.12
CA ASP A 47 -80.53 -8.51 5.32
C ASP A 47 -79.64 -7.31 4.98
N LEU A 48 -80.25 -6.18 4.62
CA LEU A 48 -79.54 -4.90 4.43
C LEU A 48 -78.88 -4.41 5.72
N GLY A 49 -79.53 -4.55 6.87
CA GLY A 49 -78.94 -4.19 8.17
C GLY A 49 -77.74 -5.07 8.53
N LYS A 50 -77.79 -6.38 8.23
CA LYS A 50 -76.65 -7.29 8.42
C LYS A 50 -75.47 -6.93 7.53
N THR A 51 -75.73 -6.61 6.25
CA THR A 51 -74.65 -6.23 5.32
C THR A 51 -74.07 -4.86 5.69
N GLU A 52 -74.88 -3.89 6.09
CA GLU A 52 -74.42 -2.59 6.60
C GLU A 52 -73.53 -2.77 7.83
N LEU A 53 -73.96 -3.55 8.83
CA LEU A 53 -73.14 -3.85 10.01
C LEU A 53 -71.82 -4.54 9.64
N ARG A 54 -71.82 -5.46 8.67
CA ARG A 54 -70.61 -6.12 8.19
C ARG A 54 -69.66 -5.12 7.53
N LEU A 55 -70.18 -4.29 6.62
CA LEU A 55 -69.40 -3.26 5.93
C LEU A 55 -68.83 -2.23 6.91
N VAL A 56 -69.59 -1.80 7.91
CA VAL A 56 -69.10 -0.89 8.97
C VAL A 56 -67.93 -1.51 9.72
N LYS A 57 -68.01 -2.81 10.08
CA LYS A 57 -66.90 -3.52 10.72
C LYS A 57 -65.67 -3.62 9.81
N GLU A 58 -65.86 -3.99 8.54
CA GLU A 58 -64.76 -4.08 7.56
C GLU A 58 -64.10 -2.70 7.35
N ILE A 59 -64.88 -1.64 7.23
CA ILE A 59 -64.37 -0.26 7.11
C ILE A 59 -63.57 0.13 8.35
N GLU A 60 -64.06 -0.18 9.55
CA GLU A 60 -63.36 0.16 10.78
C GLU A 60 -62.07 -0.65 10.94
N GLN A 61 -62.08 -1.94 10.55
CA GLN A 61 -60.86 -2.74 10.51
C GLN A 61 -59.83 -2.15 9.54
N VAL A 62 -60.23 -1.79 8.31
CA VAL A 62 -59.33 -1.18 7.33
C VAL A 62 -58.78 0.16 7.84
N ARG A 63 -59.59 0.96 8.56
CA ARG A 63 -59.12 2.20 9.19
C ARG A 63 -58.03 1.95 10.23
N LEU A 64 -58.22 0.97 11.10
CA LEU A 64 -57.22 0.58 12.10
C LEU A 64 -55.93 0.07 11.46
N GLU A 65 -56.04 -0.77 10.42
CA GLU A 65 -54.89 -1.24 9.64
C GLU A 65 -54.16 -0.06 8.97
N THR A 66 -54.91 0.88 8.40
CA THR A 66 -54.34 2.09 7.77
C THR A 66 -53.60 2.97 8.78
N GLU A 67 -54.14 3.13 9.98
CA GLU A 67 -53.50 3.91 11.05
C GLU A 67 -52.23 3.23 11.57
N THR A 68 -52.26 1.90 11.68
CA THR A 68 -51.08 1.10 12.03
C THR A 68 -49.99 1.22 10.97
N ILE A 69 -50.32 1.08 9.68
CA ILE A 69 -49.36 1.24 8.59
C ILE A 69 -48.78 2.66 8.58
N ARG A 70 -49.58 3.70 8.87
CA ARG A 70 -49.09 5.07 8.96
C ARG A 70 -48.11 5.27 10.11
N SER A 71 -48.32 4.62 11.25
CA SER A 71 -47.40 4.72 12.38
C SER A 71 -46.08 4.01 12.10
N GLU A 72 -46.12 2.81 11.51
CA GLU A 72 -44.95 2.05 11.06
C GLU A 72 -44.17 2.81 9.99
N LEU A 73 -44.86 3.42 9.02
CA LEU A 73 -44.22 4.25 8.00
C LEU A 73 -43.49 5.44 8.62
N LYS A 74 -44.12 6.13 9.58
CA LYS A 74 -43.48 7.24 10.28
C LYS A 74 -42.26 6.80 11.09
N GLU A 75 -42.33 5.63 11.73
CA GLU A 75 -41.19 5.08 12.48
C GLU A 75 -40.02 4.74 11.56
N THR A 76 -40.31 4.11 10.42
CA THR A 76 -39.28 3.76 9.41
C THR A 76 -38.67 5.00 8.79
N GLU A 77 -39.46 6.03 8.47
CA GLU A 77 -38.95 7.34 8.01
C GLU A 77 -38.00 7.96 9.02
N LEU A 78 -38.36 8.00 10.32
CA LEU A 78 -37.49 8.53 11.37
C LEU A 78 -36.19 7.73 11.52
N ARG A 79 -36.27 6.40 11.41
CA ARG A 79 -35.10 5.52 11.44
C ARG A 79 -34.17 5.78 10.27
N LEU A 80 -34.71 5.88 9.06
CA LEU A 80 -33.94 6.19 7.86
C LEU A 80 -33.29 7.58 7.92
N ILE A 81 -33.98 8.59 8.46
CA ILE A 81 -33.39 9.93 8.67
C ILE A 81 -32.17 9.83 9.58
N LYS A 82 -32.28 9.08 10.70
CA LYS A 82 -31.18 8.88 11.63
C LYS A 82 -30.00 8.13 10.99
N GLU A 83 -30.27 7.07 10.23
CA GLU A 83 -29.24 6.32 9.51
C GLU A 83 -28.54 7.19 8.46
N ILE A 84 -29.29 8.01 7.70
CA ILE A 84 -28.73 8.96 6.74
C ILE A 84 -27.84 9.98 7.43
N GLU A 85 -28.26 10.52 8.58
CA GLU A 85 -27.46 11.47 9.34
C GLU A 85 -26.18 10.83 9.89
N GLN A 86 -26.27 9.60 10.42
CA GLN A 86 -25.11 8.84 10.84
C GLN A 86 -24.13 8.63 9.68
N VAL A 87 -24.59 8.13 8.54
CA VAL A 87 -23.74 7.92 7.35
C VAL A 87 -23.09 9.23 6.90
N ARG A 88 -23.81 10.36 6.94
CA ARG A 88 -23.23 11.68 6.63
C ARG A 88 -22.10 12.05 7.59
N THR A 89 -22.27 11.83 8.89
CA THR A 89 -21.22 12.11 9.88
C THR A 89 -19.99 11.20 9.73
N GLU A 90 -20.21 9.92 9.43
CA GLU A 90 -19.12 8.97 9.15
C GLU A 90 -18.38 9.36 7.87
N THR A 91 -19.11 9.75 6.82
CA THR A 91 -18.52 10.21 5.55
C THR A 91 -17.66 11.46 5.75
N GLU A 92 -18.10 12.42 6.56
CA GLU A 92 -17.32 13.64 6.84
C GLU A 92 -16.07 13.32 7.68
N THR A 93 -16.18 12.42 8.65
CA THR A 93 -15.04 11.93 9.44
C THR A 93 -14.00 11.29 8.53
N VAL A 94 -14.40 10.33 7.69
CA VAL A 94 -13.49 9.65 6.74
C VAL A 94 -12.85 10.65 5.78
N ARG A 95 -13.61 11.65 5.30
CA ARG A 95 -13.08 12.69 4.43
C ARG A 95 -12.02 13.55 5.14
N SER A 96 -12.21 13.84 6.42
CA SER A 96 -11.24 14.59 7.23
C SER A 96 -9.95 13.79 7.46
N GLU A 97 -10.06 12.50 7.79
CA GLU A 97 -8.93 11.59 7.96
C GLU A 97 -8.15 11.40 6.66
N LEU A 98 -8.85 11.26 5.53
CA LEU A 98 -8.22 11.18 4.21
C LEU A 98 -7.41 12.45 3.92
N LYS A 99 -7.96 13.64 4.20
CA LYS A 99 -7.24 14.90 4.01
C LYS A 99 -6.01 15.02 4.91
N GLU A 100 -6.09 14.56 6.15
CA GLU A 100 -4.94 14.56 7.06
C GLU A 100 -3.83 13.61 6.56
N THR A 101 -4.21 12.41 6.13
CA THR A 101 -3.25 11.42 5.60
C THR A 101 -2.60 11.91 4.30
N GLU A 102 -3.35 12.53 3.40
CA GLU A 102 -2.80 13.17 2.19
C GLU A 102 -1.77 14.26 2.54
N LEU A 103 -2.07 15.14 3.50
CA LEU A 103 -1.13 16.17 3.96
C LEU A 103 0.12 15.57 4.60
N ARG A 104 -0.02 14.48 5.35
CA ARG A 104 1.12 13.77 5.97
C ARG A 104 2.01 13.15 4.89
N LEU A 105 1.42 12.47 3.90
CA LEU A 105 2.15 11.87 2.79
C LEU A 105 2.88 12.92 1.94
N ILE A 106 2.26 14.08 1.69
CA ILE A 106 2.93 15.19 0.99
C ILE A 106 4.19 15.62 1.74
N LYS A 107 4.11 15.81 3.07
CA LYS A 107 5.27 16.17 3.90
C LYS A 107 6.36 15.11 3.88
N GLU A 108 5.98 13.83 3.99
CA GLU A 108 6.93 12.71 3.94
C GLU A 108 7.63 12.65 2.57
N ILE A 109 6.91 12.85 1.48
CA ILE A 109 7.48 12.91 0.12
C ILE A 109 8.45 14.09 -0.01
N GLU A 110 8.08 15.28 0.50
CA GLU A 110 8.96 16.45 0.49
C GLU A 110 10.25 16.20 1.30
N GLN A 111 10.13 15.58 2.48
CA GLN A 111 11.27 15.22 3.30
C GLN A 111 12.21 14.25 2.58
N VAL A 112 11.67 13.14 2.04
CA VAL A 112 12.47 12.15 1.30
C VAL A 112 13.16 12.78 0.09
N ARG A 113 12.50 13.70 -0.61
CA ARG A 113 13.11 14.46 -1.72
C ARG A 113 14.28 15.32 -1.24
N ALA A 114 14.13 16.02 -0.12
CA ALA A 114 15.20 16.83 0.46
C ALA A 114 16.39 15.97 0.90
N GLU A 115 16.14 14.85 1.56
CA GLU A 115 17.18 13.88 1.97
C GLU A 115 17.90 13.29 0.75
N THR A 116 17.17 12.94 -0.31
CA THR A 116 17.75 12.43 -1.56
C THR A 116 18.68 13.45 -2.22
N GLU A 117 18.29 14.72 -2.23
CA GLU A 117 19.11 15.79 -2.81
C GLU A 117 20.35 16.08 -1.96
N ALA A 118 20.22 16.04 -0.63
CA ALA A 118 21.35 16.15 0.28
C ALA A 118 22.38 15.02 0.03
N VAL A 119 21.94 13.76 -0.02
CA VAL A 119 22.81 12.62 -0.31
C VAL A 119 23.48 12.74 -1.69
N ARG A 120 22.76 13.21 -2.72
CA ARG A 120 23.36 13.48 -4.04
C ARG A 120 24.44 14.55 -3.98
N SER A 121 24.23 15.60 -3.20
CA SER A 121 25.22 16.66 -3.03
C SER A 121 26.49 16.17 -2.33
N GLU A 122 26.34 15.37 -1.26
CA GLU A 122 27.45 14.73 -0.53
C GLU A 122 28.20 13.75 -1.42
N LEU A 123 27.50 12.94 -2.21
CA LEU A 123 28.12 12.03 -3.17
C LEU A 123 28.96 12.80 -4.20
N LYS A 124 28.44 13.90 -4.75
CA LYS A 124 29.18 14.74 -5.69
C LYS A 124 30.41 15.38 -5.04
N GLU A 125 30.31 15.83 -3.79
CA GLU A 125 31.48 16.39 -3.08
C GLU A 125 32.56 15.32 -2.85
N THR A 126 32.16 14.12 -2.42
CA THR A 126 33.09 13.00 -2.18
C THR A 126 33.75 12.54 -3.48
N GLU A 127 33.02 12.45 -4.59
CA GLU A 127 33.58 12.17 -5.91
C GLU A 127 34.65 13.20 -6.31
N LEU A 128 34.36 14.49 -6.14
CA LEU A 128 35.32 15.56 -6.44
C LEU A 128 36.56 15.50 -5.53
N ARG A 129 36.39 15.16 -4.26
CA ARG A 129 37.50 14.99 -3.31
C ARG A 129 38.38 13.80 -3.72
N LEU A 130 37.77 12.66 -4.04
CA LEU A 130 38.49 11.47 -4.49
C LEU A 130 39.23 11.70 -5.81
N ILE A 131 38.65 12.45 -6.77
CA ILE A 131 39.34 12.82 -8.01
C ILE A 131 40.62 13.61 -7.67
N LYS A 132 40.54 14.60 -6.79
CA LYS A 132 41.72 15.39 -6.37
C LYS A 132 42.77 14.53 -5.66
N GLU A 133 42.35 13.64 -4.76
CA GLU A 133 43.25 12.73 -4.05
C GLU A 133 43.96 11.78 -5.03
N ILE A 134 43.23 11.23 -6.01
CA ILE A 134 43.81 10.38 -7.06
C ILE A 134 44.81 11.17 -7.91
N GLU A 135 44.50 12.40 -8.31
CA GLU A 135 45.42 13.26 -9.06
C GLU A 135 46.68 13.57 -8.26
N GLN A 136 46.55 13.88 -6.97
CA GLN A 136 47.67 14.12 -6.08
C GLN A 136 48.57 12.88 -5.95
N VAL A 137 47.99 11.70 -5.67
CA VAL A 137 48.75 10.45 -5.56
C VAL A 137 49.47 10.11 -6.87
N ARG A 138 48.84 10.38 -8.02
CA ARG A 138 49.49 10.22 -9.33
C ARG A 138 50.71 11.14 -9.49
N ALA A 139 50.58 12.41 -9.11
CA ALA A 139 51.68 13.36 -9.15
C ALA A 139 52.84 12.97 -8.21
N GLU A 140 52.52 12.57 -6.98
CA GLU A 140 53.51 12.06 -6.01
C GLU A 140 54.22 10.80 -6.54
N THR A 141 53.48 9.87 -7.15
CA THR A 141 54.05 8.65 -7.75
C THR A 141 55.00 9.00 -8.90
N GLU A 142 54.65 9.98 -9.73
CA GLU A 142 55.50 10.42 -10.84
C GLU A 142 56.77 11.14 -10.34
N ALA A 143 56.64 11.97 -9.30
CA ALA A 143 57.77 12.61 -8.65
C ALA A 143 58.76 11.58 -8.08
N VAL A 144 58.27 10.61 -7.29
CA VAL A 144 59.09 9.52 -6.74
C VAL A 144 59.77 8.70 -7.84
N ARG A 145 59.07 8.41 -8.95
CA ARG A 145 59.69 7.73 -10.11
C ARG A 145 60.82 8.54 -10.73
N SER A 146 60.68 9.87 -10.78
CA SER A 146 61.72 10.75 -11.31
C SER A 146 62.95 10.80 -10.41
N GLU A 147 62.75 10.91 -9.09
CA GLU A 147 63.82 10.86 -8.08
C GLU A 147 64.55 9.52 -8.09
N LEU A 148 63.80 8.42 -8.23
CA LEU A 148 64.39 7.08 -8.36
C LEU A 148 65.28 6.98 -9.60
N LYS A 149 64.84 7.48 -10.75
CA LYS A 149 65.67 7.50 -11.96
C LYS A 149 66.93 8.36 -11.79
N GLU A 150 66.81 9.52 -11.15
CA GLU A 150 67.97 10.38 -10.91
C GLU A 150 69.00 9.69 -9.99
N THR A 151 68.52 9.08 -8.90
CA THR A 151 69.39 8.35 -7.96
C THR A 151 70.04 7.14 -8.62
N GLU A 152 69.32 6.37 -9.43
CA GLU A 152 69.88 5.27 -10.23
C GLU A 152 71.01 5.77 -11.15
N LEU A 153 70.79 6.87 -11.89
CA LEU A 153 71.82 7.45 -12.76
C LEU A 153 73.03 7.95 -11.97
N ARG A 154 72.82 8.55 -10.80
CA ARG A 154 73.90 9.01 -9.92
C ARG A 154 74.73 7.83 -9.41
N LEU A 155 74.08 6.77 -8.94
CA LEU A 155 74.75 5.56 -8.47
C LEU A 155 75.54 4.86 -9.59
N ILE A 156 75.01 4.82 -10.82
CA ILE A 156 75.75 4.28 -11.97
C ILE A 156 77.05 5.07 -12.19
N LYS A 157 76.98 6.40 -12.17
CA LYS A 157 78.17 7.26 -12.32
C LYS A 157 79.17 7.07 -11.18
N GLU A 158 78.71 7.01 -9.94
CA GLU A 158 79.57 6.78 -8.77
C GLU A 158 80.26 5.41 -8.85
N ILE A 159 79.55 4.36 -9.26
CA ILE A 159 80.13 3.02 -9.47
C ILE A 159 81.18 3.05 -10.59
N GLU A 160 80.92 3.75 -11.70
CA GLU A 160 81.89 3.90 -12.79
C GLU A 160 83.15 4.64 -12.35
N GLN A 161 82.99 5.72 -11.57
CA GLN A 161 84.10 6.48 -10.99
C GLN A 161 84.95 5.62 -10.06
N VAL A 162 84.34 4.94 -9.08
CA VAL A 162 85.03 4.03 -8.15
C VAL A 162 85.75 2.92 -8.90
N ARG A 163 85.13 2.34 -9.95
CA ARG A 163 85.77 1.32 -10.80
C ARG A 163 86.99 1.88 -11.55
N ALA A 164 86.95 3.11 -12.02
CA ALA A 164 88.07 3.75 -12.70
C ALA A 164 89.21 4.06 -11.72
N GLU A 165 88.89 4.61 -10.56
CA GLU A 165 89.85 4.88 -9.46
C GLU A 165 90.54 3.58 -9.03
N LEU A 166 89.79 2.52 -8.75
CA LEU A 166 90.35 1.21 -8.38
C LEU A 166 91.30 0.65 -9.45
N LYS A 167 90.97 0.79 -10.74
CA LYS A 167 91.87 0.35 -11.83
C LYS A 167 93.20 1.11 -11.82
N VAL A 168 93.15 2.42 -11.59
CA VAL A 168 94.34 3.27 -11.49
C VAL A 168 95.16 2.91 -10.26
N ASP A 169 94.52 2.74 -9.11
CA ASP A 169 95.19 2.37 -7.85
C ASP A 169 95.85 0.99 -7.92
N ILE A 170 95.22 0.01 -8.56
CA ILE A 170 95.82 -1.30 -8.81
C ILE A 170 97.05 -1.17 -9.72
N ALA A 171 96.97 -0.41 -10.80
CA ALA A 171 98.09 -0.20 -11.72
C ALA A 171 99.27 0.52 -11.03
N ASN A 172 98.98 1.54 -10.22
CA ASN A 172 99.95 2.26 -9.42
C ASN A 172 100.61 1.35 -8.39
N SER A 173 99.81 0.55 -7.67
CA SER A 173 100.29 -0.42 -6.67
C SER A 173 101.16 -1.50 -7.30
N HIS A 174 100.77 -2.06 -8.44
CA HIS A 174 101.55 -3.04 -9.19
C HIS A 174 102.89 -2.44 -9.65
N THR A 175 102.87 -1.21 -10.17
CA THR A 175 104.09 -0.49 -10.59
C THR A 175 105.01 -0.18 -9.41
N ALA A 176 104.43 0.26 -8.28
CA ALA A 176 105.17 0.53 -7.06
C ALA A 176 105.81 -0.74 -6.51
N TRP A 177 105.06 -1.85 -6.45
CA TRP A 177 105.56 -3.15 -6.06
C TRP A 177 106.71 -3.61 -6.96
N LEU A 178 106.57 -3.51 -8.30
CA LEU A 178 107.66 -3.82 -9.24
C LEU A 178 108.91 -2.97 -9.00
N LYS A 179 108.75 -1.66 -8.77
CA LYS A 179 109.87 -0.76 -8.44
C LYS A 179 110.57 -1.20 -7.16
N TRP A 180 109.83 -1.51 -6.11
CA TRP A 180 110.38 -1.99 -4.84
C TRP A 180 111.05 -3.35 -4.97
N SER A 181 110.46 -4.29 -5.70
CA SER A 181 111.08 -5.58 -6.00
C SER A 181 112.38 -5.41 -6.78
N PHE A 182 112.43 -4.52 -7.78
CA PHE A 182 113.63 -4.24 -8.54
C PHE A 182 114.75 -3.64 -7.67
N LEU A 183 114.42 -2.65 -6.83
CA LEU A 183 115.37 -2.09 -5.85
C LEU A 183 115.87 -3.15 -4.86
N PHE A 184 114.97 -4.01 -4.38
CA PHE A 184 115.32 -5.13 -3.52
C PHE A 184 116.28 -6.11 -4.22
N TRP A 185 115.97 -6.53 -5.45
CA TRP A 185 116.83 -7.41 -6.24
C TRP A 185 118.21 -6.77 -6.50
N LEU A 186 118.28 -5.49 -6.83
CA LEU A 186 119.56 -4.78 -6.99
C LEU A 186 120.40 -4.82 -5.71
N SER A 187 119.78 -4.64 -4.54
CA SER A 187 120.47 -4.78 -3.25
C SER A 187 120.99 -6.21 -3.03
N GLN A 188 120.20 -7.23 -3.37
CA GLN A 188 120.62 -8.64 -3.30
C GLN A 188 121.77 -8.95 -4.26
N PHE A 189 121.72 -8.46 -5.50
CA PHE A 189 122.81 -8.58 -6.47
C PHE A 189 124.10 -7.94 -5.95
N GLY A 190 124.01 -6.74 -5.36
CA GLY A 190 125.16 -6.10 -4.71
C GLY A 190 125.77 -6.94 -3.60
N ALA A 191 124.95 -7.55 -2.74
CA ALA A 191 125.40 -8.45 -1.68
C ALA A 191 126.05 -9.74 -2.21
N ILE A 192 125.49 -10.34 -3.27
CA ILE A 192 126.06 -11.53 -3.93
C ILE A 192 127.40 -11.21 -4.58
N VAL A 193 127.52 -10.08 -5.29
CA VAL A 193 128.78 -9.61 -5.88
C VAL A 193 129.84 -9.40 -4.79
N LEU A 194 129.46 -8.81 -3.66
CA LEU A 194 130.34 -8.63 -2.50
C LEU A 194 130.82 -9.97 -1.91
N LEU A 195 129.92 -10.95 -1.79
CA LEU A 195 130.24 -12.29 -1.30
C LEU A 195 131.15 -13.06 -2.28
N LEU A 196 130.87 -13.01 -3.59
CA LEU A 196 131.72 -13.60 -4.63
C LEU A 196 133.12 -12.96 -4.64
N TRP A 197 133.22 -11.65 -4.47
CA TRP A 197 134.49 -10.93 -4.33
C TRP A 197 135.29 -11.39 -3.10
N ARG A 198 134.59 -11.76 -2.01
CA ARG A 198 135.22 -12.24 -0.78
C ARG A 198 135.63 -13.71 -0.81
N ILE A 199 135.02 -14.55 -1.65
CA ILE A 199 135.28 -16.00 -1.74
C ILE A 199 136.37 -16.34 -2.78
N TRP A 200 136.68 -15.43 -3.72
CA TRP A 200 137.75 -15.63 -4.71
C TRP A 200 138.95 -14.71 -4.43
N PRO A 201 139.91 -15.10 -3.57
CA PRO A 201 141.13 -14.33 -3.39
C PRO A 201 142.06 -14.56 -4.59
N ARG A 202 142.55 -13.46 -5.17
CA ARG A 202 143.75 -13.46 -6.01
C ARG A 202 144.98 -13.86 -5.21
#